data_AF-A0A6L7RUT4-F1
#
_entry.id   AF-A0A6L7RUT4-F1
#
_cell.length_a   1.000
_cell.length_b   1.000
_cell.length_c   1.000
_cell.angle_alpha   90.00
_cell.angle_beta   90.00
_cell.angle_gamma   90.00
#
_symmetry.space_group_name_H-M   'P 1'
#
loop_
_entity.id
_entity.type
_entity.pdbx_description
1 polymer ?
#
loop_
_entity_poly.entity_id
_entity_poly.type
_entity_poly.pdbx_seq_one_letter_code
_entity_poly.pdbx_strand_id
1 'polypeptide(L)'
;HQLVMKGDESASPGSFRNENVAISQTSFVPPDFVQVDSLCEGMLDRFRSSEFRATSPIIQAVEAHARFVSIHPFSDGNGRVARLLANYFMWQQDLPGFLLPWENRDRYYDALEECNSKEPGLWGNLTDLTNLFCDVFEGTVERLEDEERGDSADEEDTEVVDRSQGDSEFSRLIAELKGSGKARPLNFEEQYHDWQNSMAGVVAELRELSDQLSRVLKAEWQGEVYTKGYPIIDIDTYRAIRMRERFAKTWCLKVVFDLLTSEEELVFYFGPSSKAAVNLNPSLRRACSLHISRLSSEQSYHVDVGQQQWSRLLEVTHDGSGLGVVWRDGVNEEPSYASDERARTENWFGMLVKDLFDSRKG
;
A
#
# COMPACT_ATOMS: atom_id res chain seq x y z
N HIS A 1 4.87 16.03 26.80
CA HIS A 1 5.07 14.68 27.38
C HIS A 1 4.57 14.57 28.82
N GLN A 2 5.05 15.40 29.76
CA GLN A 2 4.64 15.37 31.17
C GLN A 2 3.11 15.34 31.39
N LEU A 3 2.35 16.16 30.65
CA LEU A 3 0.88 16.16 30.72
C LEU A 3 0.25 14.89 30.12
N VAL A 4 0.84 14.35 29.05
CA VAL A 4 0.33 13.18 28.31
C VAL A 4 0.47 11.90 29.15
N MET A 5 1.54 11.80 29.93
CA MET A 5 1.84 10.64 30.77
C MET A 5 1.49 10.85 32.24
N LYS A 6 0.68 11.87 32.56
CA LYS A 6 0.27 12.15 33.93
C LYS A 6 -0.47 10.94 34.52
N GLY A 7 0.01 10.42 35.65
CA GLY A 7 -0.56 9.26 36.33
C GLY A 7 0.10 7.93 35.99
N ASP A 8 1.07 7.92 35.07
CA ASP A 8 1.90 6.75 34.78
C ASP A 8 3.37 7.07 35.10
N GLU A 9 3.77 6.80 36.35
CA GLU A 9 5.14 7.06 36.83
C GLU A 9 6.18 6.17 36.14
N SER A 10 5.79 5.00 35.64
CA SER A 10 6.69 4.08 34.94
C SER A 10 7.22 4.65 33.63
N ALA A 11 6.46 5.57 33.02
CA ALA A 11 6.85 6.28 31.80
C ALA A 11 7.79 7.48 32.02
N SER A 12 8.20 7.75 33.28
CA SER A 12 9.03 8.91 33.64
C SER A 12 8.57 10.23 32.99
N PRO A 13 7.37 10.73 33.33
CA PRO A 13 6.74 11.84 32.60
C PRO A 13 7.61 13.10 32.52
N GLY A 14 7.90 13.53 31.30
CA GLY A 14 8.70 14.72 30.99
C GLY A 14 10.21 14.51 30.90
N SER A 15 10.73 13.33 31.24
CA SER A 15 12.16 13.02 31.18
C SER A 15 12.49 12.13 29.99
N PHE A 16 13.56 12.44 29.25
CA PHE A 16 14.05 11.54 28.19
C PHE A 16 14.47 10.19 28.75
N ARG A 17 14.42 9.16 27.91
CA ARG A 17 14.89 7.82 28.26
C ARG A 17 16.39 7.83 28.51
N ASN A 18 16.82 7.05 29.49
CA ASN A 18 18.22 6.85 29.87
C ASN A 18 18.73 5.46 29.47
N GLU A 19 17.96 4.73 28.68
CA GLU A 19 18.26 3.40 28.19
C GLU A 19 17.75 3.22 26.76
N ASN A 20 18.30 2.23 26.05
CA ASN A 20 17.85 1.87 24.72
C ASN A 20 16.56 1.05 24.80
N VAL A 21 15.60 1.38 23.95
CA VAL A 21 14.27 0.79 23.94
C VAL A 21 14.00 0.10 22.62
N ALA A 22 13.24 -0.99 22.68
CA ALA A 22 12.69 -1.64 21.50
C ALA A 22 11.22 -1.23 21.34
N ILE A 23 10.82 -0.88 20.12
CA ILE A 23 9.43 -0.53 19.85
C ILE A 23 8.68 -1.82 19.48
N SER A 24 7.58 -2.07 20.18
CA SER A 24 6.73 -3.23 19.88
C SER A 24 6.14 -3.11 18.47
N GLN A 25 6.08 -4.23 17.73
CA GLN A 25 5.47 -4.34 16.40
C GLN A 25 6.24 -3.66 15.24
N THR A 26 7.51 -3.30 15.44
CA THR A 26 8.38 -2.84 14.35
C THR A 26 9.80 -3.38 14.52
N SER A 27 10.50 -3.56 13.40
CA SER A 27 11.93 -3.89 13.36
C SER A 27 12.82 -2.65 13.57
N PHE A 28 12.22 -1.45 13.64
CA PHE A 28 12.95 -0.21 13.83
C PHE A 28 13.59 -0.14 15.22
N VAL A 29 14.88 0.16 15.21
CA VAL A 29 15.67 0.41 16.42
C VAL A 29 15.92 1.91 16.49
N PRO A 30 15.41 2.61 17.52
CA PRO A 30 15.65 4.04 17.67
C PRO A 30 17.14 4.31 17.99
N PRO A 31 17.60 5.57 17.81
CA PRO A 31 18.98 5.99 18.13
C PRO A 31 19.40 5.62 19.55
N ASP A 32 20.71 5.66 19.85
CA ASP A 32 21.16 5.42 21.21
C ASP A 32 20.64 6.52 22.16
N PHE A 33 20.28 6.18 23.41
CA PHE A 33 19.74 7.14 24.37
C PHE A 33 20.69 8.33 24.60
N VAL A 34 22.01 8.12 24.47
CA VAL A 34 23.01 9.22 24.59
C VAL A 34 22.90 10.25 23.47
N GLN A 35 22.26 9.91 22.35
CA GLN A 35 22.07 10.79 21.20
C GLN A 35 20.75 11.57 21.26
N VAL A 36 19.81 11.18 22.14
CA VAL A 36 18.44 11.73 22.17
C VAL A 36 18.43 13.24 22.35
N ASP A 37 19.18 13.77 23.32
CA ASP A 37 19.25 15.22 23.57
C ASP A 37 19.70 15.99 22.33
N SER A 38 20.82 15.56 21.74
CA SER A 38 21.40 16.18 20.55
C SER A 38 20.47 16.12 19.33
N LEU A 39 19.79 15.00 19.12
CA LEU A 39 18.83 14.83 18.04
C LEU A 39 17.57 15.67 18.25
N CYS A 40 17.08 15.78 19.49
CA CYS A 40 15.97 16.67 19.83
C CYS A 40 16.34 18.14 19.61
N GLU A 41 17.54 18.56 19.98
CA GLU A 41 18.03 19.91 19.67
C GLU A 41 18.07 20.16 18.15
N GLY A 42 18.64 19.24 17.38
CA GLY A 42 18.68 19.34 15.92
C GLY A 42 17.29 19.37 15.27
N MET A 43 16.32 18.64 15.83
CA MET A 43 14.91 18.71 15.42
C MET A 43 14.31 20.08 15.71
N LEU A 44 14.57 20.67 16.88
CA LEU A 44 14.09 22.02 17.21
C LEU A 44 14.73 23.09 16.31
N ASP A 45 16.00 22.96 15.99
CA ASP A 45 16.69 23.86 15.06
C ASP A 45 16.11 23.78 13.65
N ARG A 46 15.75 22.57 13.19
CA ARG A 46 14.97 22.42 11.95
C ARG A 46 13.65 23.19 12.01
N PHE A 47 12.88 23.06 13.08
CA PHE A 47 11.58 23.74 13.19
C PHE A 47 11.72 25.26 13.22
N ARG A 48 12.87 25.79 13.67
CA ARG A 48 13.19 27.22 13.63
C ARG A 48 13.69 27.70 12.26
N SER A 49 14.01 26.79 11.34
CA SER A 49 14.58 27.14 10.04
C SER A 49 13.57 27.88 9.15
N SER A 50 14.06 28.76 8.27
CA SER A 50 13.24 29.45 7.27
C SER A 50 12.57 28.47 6.31
N GLU A 51 13.31 27.44 5.91
CA GLU A 51 12.88 26.44 4.95
C GLU A 51 11.70 25.65 5.50
N PHE A 52 11.78 25.20 6.76
CA PHE A 52 10.69 24.48 7.40
C PHE A 52 9.44 25.36 7.53
N ARG A 53 9.60 26.60 8.02
CA ARG A 53 8.48 27.54 8.19
C ARG A 53 7.84 27.97 6.87
N ALA A 54 8.57 27.89 5.76
CA ALA A 54 8.04 28.15 4.42
C ALA A 54 7.28 26.95 3.82
N THR A 55 7.37 25.76 4.41
CA THR A 55 6.56 24.61 3.99
C THR A 55 5.13 24.77 4.48
N SER A 56 4.21 24.07 3.83
CA SER A 56 2.81 24.08 4.24
C SER A 56 2.56 23.48 5.62
N PRO A 57 1.46 23.85 6.30
CA PRO A 57 1.16 23.35 7.63
C PRO A 57 1.07 21.82 7.72
N ILE A 58 0.48 21.16 6.71
CA ILE A 58 0.36 19.70 6.70
C ILE A 58 1.73 19.01 6.57
N ILE A 59 2.63 19.56 5.74
CA ILE A 59 4.00 19.06 5.60
C ILE A 59 4.80 19.31 6.88
N GLN A 60 4.62 20.47 7.54
CA GLN A 60 5.21 20.73 8.85
C GLN A 60 4.74 19.69 9.89
N ALA A 61 3.44 19.38 9.90
CA ALA A 61 2.85 18.39 10.80
C ALA A 61 3.43 16.98 10.56
N VAL A 62 3.54 16.55 9.30
CA VAL A 62 4.11 15.25 8.92
C VAL A 62 5.59 15.17 9.27
N GLU A 63 6.38 16.18 8.89
CA GLU A 63 7.83 16.18 9.16
C GLU A 63 8.10 16.22 10.67
N ALA A 64 7.35 17.02 11.43
CA ALA A 64 7.49 17.08 12.88
C ALA A 64 7.13 15.76 13.55
N HIS A 65 6.04 15.14 13.11
CA HIS A 65 5.63 13.82 13.59
C HIS A 65 6.70 12.76 13.32
N ALA A 66 7.14 12.64 12.07
CA ALA A 66 8.09 11.60 11.64
C ALA A 66 9.43 11.74 12.37
N ARG A 67 9.99 12.95 12.45
CA ARG A 67 11.24 13.22 13.18
C ARG A 67 11.14 12.89 14.66
N PHE A 68 10.03 13.26 15.30
CA PHE A 68 9.87 12.99 16.72
C PHE A 68 9.77 11.48 17.01
N VAL A 69 9.01 10.74 16.19
CA VAL A 69 8.87 9.28 16.35
C VAL A 69 10.18 8.55 16.08
N SER A 70 10.98 9.00 15.10
CA SER A 70 12.26 8.36 14.77
C SER A 70 13.32 8.57 15.86
N ILE A 71 13.33 9.72 16.55
CA ILE A 71 14.20 9.96 17.71
C ILE A 71 13.79 9.08 18.90
N HIS A 72 12.47 8.91 19.06
CA HIS A 72 11.86 8.14 20.15
C HIS A 72 12.39 8.54 21.54
N PRO A 73 12.23 9.81 21.95
CA PRO A 73 12.95 10.38 23.08
C PRO A 73 12.51 9.88 24.47
N PHE A 74 11.31 9.31 24.58
CA PHE A 74 10.73 8.86 25.86
C PHE A 74 10.64 7.32 25.93
N SER A 75 10.49 6.75 27.13
CA SER A 75 10.31 5.30 27.31
C SER A 75 8.92 4.82 26.85
N ASP A 76 7.89 5.64 27.02
CA ASP A 76 6.54 5.46 26.47
C ASP A 76 5.94 6.84 26.12
N GLY A 77 4.80 6.87 25.43
CA GLY A 77 4.06 8.09 25.13
C GLY A 77 4.50 8.77 23.83
N ASN A 78 5.52 8.25 23.15
CA ASN A 78 6.07 8.88 21.94
C ASN A 78 5.01 9.08 20.84
N GLY A 79 4.23 8.05 20.51
CA GLY A 79 3.18 8.19 19.49
C GLY A 79 2.09 9.19 19.88
N ARG A 80 1.73 9.30 21.17
CA ARG A 80 0.74 10.27 21.66
C ARG A 80 1.27 11.70 21.53
N VAL A 81 2.53 11.92 21.94
CA VAL A 81 3.18 13.22 21.81
C VAL A 81 3.40 13.60 20.34
N ALA A 82 3.77 12.65 19.49
CA ALA A 82 3.98 12.88 18.06
C ALA A 82 2.72 13.40 17.36
N ARG A 83 1.56 12.78 17.63
CA ARG A 83 0.26 13.23 17.07
C ARG A 83 -0.16 14.59 17.61
N LEU A 84 0.12 14.87 18.88
CA LEU A 84 -0.10 16.21 19.43
C LEU A 84 0.84 17.25 18.81
N LEU A 85 2.09 16.89 18.53
CA LEU A 85 3.05 17.75 17.87
C LEU A 85 2.65 18.03 16.41
N ALA A 86 2.13 17.03 15.70
CA ALA A 86 1.54 17.23 14.37
C ALA A 86 0.42 18.27 14.40
N ASN A 87 -0.54 18.09 15.32
CA ASN A 87 -1.66 19.02 15.49
C ASN A 87 -1.23 20.41 15.94
N TYR A 88 -0.17 20.53 16.74
CA TYR A 88 0.40 21.82 17.11
C TYR A 88 0.77 22.65 15.87
N PHE A 89 1.41 22.06 14.86
CA PHE A 89 1.75 22.80 13.64
C PHE A 89 0.54 23.18 12.79
N MET A 90 -0.55 22.42 12.84
CA MET A 90 -1.83 22.81 12.23
C MET A 90 -2.43 24.02 12.96
N TRP A 91 -2.51 23.97 14.29
CA TRP A 91 -3.07 25.04 15.11
C TRP A 91 -2.28 26.34 15.06
N GLN A 92 -0.96 26.28 14.87
CA GLN A 92 -0.13 27.48 14.67
C GLN A 92 -0.48 28.26 13.40
N GLN A 93 -1.29 27.68 12.51
CA GLN A 93 -1.71 28.24 11.24
C GLN A 93 -3.24 28.37 11.18
N ASP A 94 -3.89 28.37 12.35
CA ASP A 94 -5.34 28.46 12.53
C ASP A 94 -6.14 27.38 11.78
N LEU A 95 -5.49 26.24 11.47
CA LEU A 95 -6.13 25.08 10.86
C LEU A 95 -6.72 24.15 11.94
N PRO A 96 -7.82 23.44 11.63
CA PRO A 96 -8.35 22.44 12.55
C PRO A 96 -7.32 21.33 12.80
N GLY A 97 -7.32 20.81 14.02
CA GLY A 97 -6.58 19.59 14.33
C GLY A 97 -7.32 18.39 13.76
N PHE A 98 -6.60 17.30 13.50
CA PHE A 98 -7.18 16.05 13.03
C PHE A 98 -6.85 14.90 13.99
N LEU A 99 -7.75 13.93 14.03
CA LEU A 99 -7.58 12.70 14.80
C LEU A 99 -7.33 11.56 13.83
N LEU A 100 -6.25 10.80 14.05
CA LEU A 100 -6.02 9.54 13.32
C LEU A 100 -7.00 8.48 13.86
N PRO A 101 -8.02 8.07 13.08
CA PRO A 101 -9.00 7.08 13.51
C PRO A 101 -8.34 5.72 13.71
N TRP A 102 -8.95 4.87 14.56
CA TRP A 102 -8.41 3.54 14.84
C TRP A 102 -8.33 2.65 13.60
N GLU A 103 -9.24 2.87 12.65
CA GLU A 103 -9.31 2.18 11.37
C GLU A 103 -8.04 2.40 10.53
N ASN A 104 -7.39 3.55 10.70
CA ASN A 104 -6.15 3.90 10.02
C ASN A 104 -4.89 3.37 10.74
N ARG A 105 -5.04 2.61 11.83
CA ARG A 105 -3.92 2.12 12.63
C ARG A 105 -2.88 1.39 11.80
N ASP A 106 -3.29 0.42 10.99
CA ASP A 106 -2.35 -0.40 10.23
C ASP A 106 -1.68 0.42 9.12
N ARG A 107 -2.46 1.27 8.44
CA ARG A 107 -1.97 2.22 7.44
C ARG A 107 -0.95 3.22 8.03
N TYR A 108 -1.16 3.62 9.29
CA TYR A 108 -0.26 4.48 10.05
C TYR A 108 1.05 3.78 10.42
N TYR A 109 0.99 2.55 10.91
CA TYR A 109 2.21 1.78 11.20
C TYR A 109 3.00 1.45 9.93
N ASP A 110 2.32 1.12 8.83
CA ASP A 110 2.94 0.92 7.52
C ASP A 110 3.66 2.19 7.05
N ALA A 111 3.00 3.35 7.16
CA ALA A 111 3.60 4.63 6.80
C ALA A 111 4.81 4.98 7.68
N LEU A 112 4.77 4.65 8.98
CA LEU A 112 5.90 4.85 9.88
C LEU A 112 7.09 3.95 9.52
N GLU A 113 6.85 2.71 9.09
CA GLU A 113 7.91 1.80 8.67
C GLU A 113 8.65 2.36 7.45
N GLU A 114 7.94 2.96 6.50
CA GLU A 114 8.50 3.64 5.33
C GLU A 114 9.24 4.95 5.69
N CYS A 115 8.79 5.63 6.75
CA CYS A 115 9.45 6.81 7.30
C CYS A 115 10.73 6.47 8.08
N ASN A 116 10.98 5.21 8.42
CA ASN A 116 12.15 4.84 9.20
C ASN A 116 13.37 4.69 8.29
N SER A 117 14.37 5.56 8.46
CA SER A 117 15.67 5.39 7.81
C SER A 117 16.47 4.29 8.50
N LYS A 118 17.35 3.61 7.75
CA LYS A 118 18.38 2.73 8.31
C LYS A 118 19.49 3.51 9.03
N GLU A 119 19.57 4.82 8.82
CA GLU A 119 20.54 5.70 9.47
C GLU A 119 19.93 6.41 10.69
N PRO A 120 20.62 6.40 11.86
CA PRO A 120 20.12 7.05 13.07
C PRO A 120 19.86 8.55 12.88
N GLY A 121 18.66 9.01 13.26
CA GLY A 121 18.30 10.43 13.22
C GLY A 121 17.84 10.95 11.85
N LEU A 122 17.83 10.10 10.82
CA LEU A 122 17.24 10.39 9.52
C LEU A 122 15.85 9.77 9.40
N TRP A 123 14.99 10.37 8.59
CA TRP A 123 13.69 9.80 8.20
C TRP A 123 13.76 9.42 6.72
N GLY A 124 13.11 8.31 6.40
CA GLY A 124 12.92 7.80 5.06
C GLY A 124 11.83 8.55 4.31
N ASN A 125 11.07 7.82 3.52
CA ASN A 125 10.09 8.40 2.62
C ASN A 125 8.81 8.82 3.37
N LEU A 126 8.50 10.12 3.35
CA LEU A 126 7.34 10.68 4.06
C LEU A 126 6.03 10.60 3.27
N THR A 127 6.04 10.10 2.03
CA THR A 127 4.90 10.18 1.11
C THR A 127 3.66 9.52 1.69
N ASP A 128 3.79 8.31 2.22
CA ASP A 128 2.67 7.54 2.76
C ASP A 128 2.07 8.17 4.01
N LEU A 129 2.93 8.72 4.88
CA LEU A 129 2.49 9.42 6.07
C LEU A 129 1.81 10.75 5.70
N THR A 130 2.34 11.44 4.69
CA THR A 130 1.74 12.66 4.14
C THR A 130 0.35 12.39 3.59
N ASN A 131 0.20 11.36 2.74
CA ASN A 131 -1.08 10.99 2.16
C ASN A 131 -2.09 10.61 3.25
N LEU A 132 -1.66 9.85 4.27
CA LEU A 132 -2.52 9.53 5.40
C LEU A 132 -2.99 10.78 6.15
N PHE A 133 -2.09 11.73 6.40
CA PHE A 133 -2.44 12.97 7.12
C PHE A 133 -3.37 13.85 6.27
N CYS A 134 -3.14 13.94 4.97
CA CYS A 134 -4.01 14.64 4.04
C CYS A 134 -5.42 14.03 4.02
N ASP A 135 -5.56 12.71 3.85
CA ASP A 135 -6.87 12.05 3.81
C ASP A 135 -7.66 12.26 5.11
N VAL A 136 -6.99 12.14 6.25
CA VAL A 136 -7.62 12.29 7.56
C VAL A 136 -7.98 13.76 7.83
N PHE A 137 -7.15 14.69 7.38
CA PHE A 137 -7.44 16.11 7.47
C PHE A 137 -8.59 16.51 6.55
N GLU A 138 -8.64 16.01 5.32
CA GLU A 138 -9.74 16.23 4.37
C GLU A 138 -11.07 15.77 4.96
N GLY A 139 -11.14 14.53 5.46
CA GLY A 139 -12.34 14.04 6.15
C GLY A 139 -12.68 14.80 7.43
N THR A 140 -11.70 15.46 8.07
CA THR A 140 -11.97 16.34 9.22
C THR A 140 -12.63 17.64 8.76
N VAL A 141 -12.14 18.24 7.68
CA VAL A 141 -12.68 19.47 7.08
C VAL A 141 -14.10 19.23 6.56
N GLU A 142 -14.32 18.16 5.80
CA GLU A 142 -15.64 17.81 5.25
C GLU A 142 -16.71 17.74 6.36
N ARG A 143 -16.40 17.08 7.48
CA ARG A 143 -17.33 17.02 8.61
C ARG A 143 -17.59 18.38 9.24
N LEU A 144 -16.55 19.23 9.38
CA LEU A 144 -16.73 20.56 9.97
C LEU A 144 -17.60 21.44 9.05
N GLU A 145 -17.40 21.35 7.74
CA GLU A 145 -18.26 22.05 6.77
C GLU A 145 -19.70 21.53 6.82
N ASP A 146 -19.91 20.22 6.97
CA ASP A 146 -21.24 19.64 7.08
C ASP A 146 -21.93 20.00 8.41
N GLU A 147 -21.19 20.09 9.50
CA GLU A 147 -21.67 20.61 10.80
C GLU A 147 -22.11 22.07 10.67
N GLU A 148 -21.31 22.93 10.02
CA GLU A 148 -21.68 24.33 9.74
C GLU A 148 -22.91 24.47 8.82
N ARG A 149 -23.05 23.57 7.82
CA ARG A 149 -24.25 23.52 6.95
C ARG A 149 -25.49 23.03 7.71
N GLY A 150 -25.33 22.06 8.60
CA GLY A 150 -26.41 21.46 9.39
C GLY A 150 -26.99 22.40 10.45
N ASP A 151 -26.17 23.21 11.10
CA ASP A 151 -26.60 24.20 12.09
C ASP A 151 -27.34 25.41 11.48
N SER A 152 -27.27 25.60 10.15
CA SER A 152 -27.97 26.68 9.43
C SER A 152 -29.43 26.37 9.07
N ALA A 153 -29.92 25.14 9.34
CA ALA A 153 -31.27 24.73 8.95
C ALA A 153 -32.39 25.14 9.92
N ASP A 154 -32.05 25.73 11.08
CA ASP A 154 -33.01 26.07 12.15
C ASP A 154 -33.15 27.58 12.45
N GLU A 155 -32.63 28.50 11.62
CA GLU A 155 -32.93 29.95 11.75
C GLU A 155 -33.52 30.55 10.46
N GLU A 156 -34.76 31.02 10.59
CA GLU A 156 -35.55 31.72 9.57
C GLU A 156 -34.86 32.99 9.03
N ASP A 157 -35.12 33.25 7.74
CA ASP A 157 -35.04 34.53 7.04
C ASP A 157 -33.73 35.33 7.13
N THR A 158 -32.86 35.17 6.13
CA THR A 158 -32.22 36.32 5.47
C THR A 158 -31.74 35.97 4.06
N GLU A 159 -32.14 36.84 3.12
CA GLU A 159 -31.70 37.03 1.73
C GLU A 159 -30.86 35.94 1.05
N VAL A 160 -31.39 35.43 -0.07
CA VAL A 160 -30.67 34.63 -1.07
C VAL A 160 -29.52 35.47 -1.65
N VAL A 161 -28.37 35.45 -0.98
CA VAL A 161 -27.09 35.76 -1.61
C VAL A 161 -26.67 34.50 -2.34
N ASP A 162 -26.80 34.55 -3.67
CA ASP A 162 -26.20 33.58 -4.58
C ASP A 162 -24.69 33.52 -4.33
N ARG A 163 -24.26 32.54 -3.53
CA ARG A 163 -22.84 32.24 -3.26
C ARG A 163 -22.36 31.05 -4.10
N SER A 164 -22.82 30.93 -5.36
CA SER A 164 -22.32 29.91 -6.29
C SER A 164 -20.87 30.13 -6.79
N GLN A 165 -20.04 30.88 -6.06
CA GLN A 165 -18.60 31.03 -6.31
C GLN A 165 -17.85 31.08 -4.99
N GLY A 166 -17.70 29.92 -4.35
CA GLY A 166 -16.83 29.73 -3.20
C GLY A 166 -15.71 28.77 -3.55
N ASP A 167 -14.84 29.16 -4.49
CA ASP A 167 -13.51 28.57 -4.65
C ASP A 167 -12.73 28.95 -3.38
N SER A 168 -12.88 28.16 -2.31
CA SER A 168 -12.37 28.55 -0.98
C SER A 168 -10.85 28.69 -1.03
N GLU A 169 -10.28 29.63 -0.26
CA GLU A 169 -8.82 29.74 -0.13
C GLU A 169 -8.17 28.40 0.26
N PHE A 170 -8.94 27.51 0.90
CA PHE A 170 -8.55 26.15 1.24
C PHE A 170 -8.48 25.22 0.01
N SER A 171 -9.44 25.26 -0.91
CA SER A 171 -9.36 24.50 -2.17
C SER A 171 -8.14 24.91 -2.99
N ARG A 172 -7.78 26.22 -2.95
CA ARG A 172 -6.55 26.73 -3.56
C ARG A 172 -5.30 26.27 -2.83
N LEU A 173 -5.30 26.29 -1.50
CA LEU A 173 -4.18 25.77 -0.70
C LEU A 173 -3.96 24.28 -0.99
N ILE A 174 -5.01 23.44 -0.96
CA ILE A 174 -4.92 22.01 -1.31
C ILE A 174 -4.41 21.80 -2.74
N ALA A 175 -4.85 22.61 -3.70
CA ALA A 175 -4.35 22.57 -5.07
C ALA A 175 -2.88 23.00 -5.18
N GLU A 176 -2.45 24.03 -4.44
CA GLU A 176 -1.05 24.47 -4.36
C GLU A 176 -0.15 23.44 -3.65
N LEU A 177 -0.66 22.71 -2.66
CA LEU A 177 0.04 21.62 -1.98
C LEU A 177 0.25 20.41 -2.88
N LYS A 178 -0.75 20.09 -3.71
CA LYS A 178 -0.61 19.10 -4.78
C LYS A 178 0.34 19.58 -5.88
N GLY A 179 0.57 20.89 -6.02
CA GLY A 179 1.39 21.50 -7.07
C GLY A 179 2.86 21.83 -6.72
N SER A 180 3.23 22.04 -5.44
CA SER A 180 4.48 22.72 -5.07
C SER A 180 5.57 21.86 -4.41
N GLY A 181 5.33 20.59 -4.06
CA GLY A 181 6.35 19.70 -3.52
C GLY A 181 6.63 18.54 -4.47
N LYS A 182 7.83 18.44 -5.03
CA LYS A 182 8.28 17.23 -5.74
C LYS A 182 8.46 16.06 -4.75
N ALA A 183 7.35 15.45 -4.37
CA ALA A 183 7.16 14.00 -4.36
C ALA A 183 5.87 13.80 -5.15
N ARG A 184 5.94 13.13 -6.29
CA ARG A 184 4.77 12.91 -7.15
C ARG A 184 3.63 12.39 -6.25
N PRO A 185 2.44 13.04 -6.19
CA PRO A 185 1.29 12.39 -5.59
C PRO A 185 1.16 11.01 -6.22
N LEU A 186 0.74 9.99 -5.45
CA LEU A 186 0.36 8.72 -6.05
C LEU A 186 -0.81 9.03 -6.97
N ASN A 187 -0.52 9.35 -8.23
CA ASN A 187 -1.49 9.57 -9.26
C ASN A 187 -2.05 8.18 -9.53
N PHE A 188 -3.02 7.77 -8.73
CA PHE A 188 -3.66 6.47 -8.85
C PHE A 188 -4.18 6.28 -10.26
N GLU A 189 -4.56 7.35 -10.96
CA GLU A 189 -4.97 7.34 -12.35
C GLU A 189 -3.82 7.00 -13.29
N GLU A 190 -2.68 7.68 -13.21
CA GLU A 190 -1.48 7.38 -14.01
C GLU A 190 -0.89 6.01 -13.66
N GLN A 191 -0.79 5.66 -12.37
CA GLN A 191 -0.32 4.35 -11.92
C GLN A 191 -1.28 3.23 -12.30
N TYR A 192 -2.59 3.48 -12.24
CA TYR A 192 -3.60 2.56 -12.74
C TYR A 192 -3.44 2.39 -14.24
N HIS A 193 -3.27 3.46 -15.00
CA HIS A 193 -3.07 3.37 -16.45
C HIS A 193 -1.79 2.61 -16.80
N ASP A 194 -0.67 2.90 -16.15
CA ASP A 194 0.60 2.20 -16.36
C ASP A 194 0.48 0.71 -15.99
N TRP A 195 -0.10 0.43 -14.82
CA TRP A 195 -0.39 -0.92 -14.37
C TRP A 195 -1.36 -1.65 -15.31
N GLN A 196 -2.42 -0.99 -15.74
CA GLN A 196 -3.45 -1.53 -16.63
C GLN A 196 -2.86 -1.85 -18.00
N ASN A 197 -2.03 -0.97 -18.56
CA ASN A 197 -1.34 -1.19 -19.83
C ASN A 197 -0.37 -2.38 -19.72
N SER A 198 0.40 -2.46 -18.64
CA SER A 198 1.30 -3.60 -18.40
C SER A 198 0.52 -4.91 -18.24
N MET A 199 -0.54 -4.93 -17.42
CA MET A 199 -1.39 -6.11 -17.22
C MET A 199 -2.14 -6.51 -18.48
N ALA A 200 -2.60 -5.56 -19.29
CA ALA A 200 -3.19 -5.85 -20.59
C ALA A 200 -2.17 -6.57 -21.50
N GLY A 201 -0.90 -6.15 -21.46
CA GLY A 201 0.21 -6.84 -22.13
C GLY A 201 0.38 -8.29 -21.64
N VAL A 202 0.45 -8.49 -20.32
CA VAL A 202 0.58 -9.83 -19.71
C VAL A 202 -0.60 -10.74 -20.08
N VAL A 203 -1.83 -10.22 -20.01
CA VAL A 203 -3.04 -10.99 -20.36
C VAL A 203 -3.06 -11.32 -21.86
N ALA A 204 -2.63 -10.40 -22.72
CA ALA A 204 -2.52 -10.65 -24.16
C ALA A 204 -1.45 -11.72 -24.46
N GLU A 205 -0.30 -11.66 -23.79
CA GLU A 205 0.76 -12.66 -23.91
C GLU A 205 0.27 -14.05 -23.45
N LEU A 206 -0.45 -14.13 -22.33
CA LEU A 206 -1.04 -15.38 -21.87
C LEU A 206 -2.05 -15.97 -22.85
N ARG A 207 -2.85 -15.13 -23.52
CA ARG A 207 -3.76 -15.58 -24.58
C ARG A 207 -3.01 -16.13 -25.78
N GLU A 208 -1.99 -15.41 -26.26
CA GLU A 208 -1.17 -15.88 -27.38
C GLU A 208 -0.46 -17.20 -27.06
N LEU A 209 0.12 -17.33 -25.86
CA LEU A 209 0.72 -18.58 -25.40
C LEU A 209 -0.29 -19.73 -25.31
N SER A 210 -1.51 -19.44 -24.84
CA SER A 210 -2.60 -20.42 -24.79
C SER A 210 -3.03 -20.86 -26.19
N ASP A 211 -3.12 -19.94 -27.14
CA ASP A 211 -3.46 -20.22 -28.54
C ASP A 211 -2.36 -21.05 -29.23
N GLN A 212 -1.10 -20.72 -28.99
CA GLN A 212 0.04 -21.51 -29.48
C GLN A 212 0.01 -22.93 -28.92
N LEU A 213 -0.22 -23.06 -27.60
CA LEU A 213 -0.34 -24.35 -26.94
C LEU A 213 -1.52 -25.17 -27.50
N SER A 214 -2.66 -24.52 -27.75
CA SER A 214 -3.81 -25.19 -28.36
C SER A 214 -3.49 -25.76 -29.74
N ARG A 215 -2.69 -25.07 -30.56
CA ARG A 215 -2.30 -25.59 -31.89
C ARG A 215 -1.48 -26.87 -31.77
N VAL A 216 -0.55 -26.92 -30.80
CA VAL A 216 0.28 -28.11 -30.53
C VAL A 216 -0.58 -29.25 -30.01
N LEU A 217 -1.45 -29.00 -29.01
CA LEU A 217 -2.31 -30.02 -28.42
C LEU A 217 -3.33 -30.59 -29.41
N LYS A 218 -3.89 -29.75 -30.30
CA LYS A 218 -4.78 -30.20 -31.38
C LYS A 218 -4.06 -31.11 -32.37
N ALA A 219 -2.81 -30.79 -32.72
CA ALA A 219 -2.04 -31.54 -33.70
C ALA A 219 -1.57 -32.90 -33.16
N GLU A 220 -1.20 -32.99 -31.89
CA GLU A 220 -0.55 -34.17 -31.32
C GLU A 220 -1.42 -34.99 -30.34
N TRP A 221 -2.38 -34.37 -29.65
CA TRP A 221 -3.07 -34.97 -28.48
C TRP A 221 -4.60 -34.93 -28.55
N GLN A 222 -5.20 -34.46 -29.65
CA GLN A 222 -6.66 -34.24 -29.81
C GLN A 222 -7.29 -33.41 -28.67
N GLY A 223 -6.50 -32.58 -27.99
CA GLY A 223 -6.97 -31.66 -26.95
C GLY A 223 -7.06 -30.23 -27.45
N GLU A 224 -7.84 -29.40 -26.79
CA GLU A 224 -7.98 -27.97 -27.07
C GLU A 224 -7.66 -27.14 -25.84
N VAL A 225 -7.02 -25.99 -26.05
CA VAL A 225 -6.87 -24.97 -25.02
C VAL A 225 -7.58 -23.74 -25.50
N TYR A 226 -8.45 -23.19 -24.68
CA TYR A 226 -9.14 -21.95 -24.99
C TYR A 226 -9.18 -21.04 -23.79
N THR A 227 -9.29 -19.74 -24.06
CA THR A 227 -9.30 -18.73 -23.00
C THR A 227 -10.65 -18.04 -22.91
N LYS A 228 -11.06 -17.73 -21.69
CA LYS A 228 -12.20 -16.86 -21.39
C LYS A 228 -11.68 -15.61 -20.69
N GLY A 229 -11.74 -14.50 -21.40
CA GLY A 229 -11.34 -13.20 -20.89
C GLY A 229 -12.41 -12.54 -20.03
N TYR A 230 -11.96 -11.78 -19.05
CA TYR A 230 -12.78 -10.88 -18.25
C TYR A 230 -12.22 -9.45 -18.34
N PRO A 231 -13.02 -8.41 -18.07
CA PRO A 231 -12.52 -7.04 -18.01
C PRO A 231 -11.40 -6.93 -16.98
N ILE A 232 -10.37 -6.12 -17.28
CA ILE A 232 -9.43 -5.68 -16.25
C ILE A 232 -10.22 -4.88 -15.21
N ILE A 233 -9.86 -5.02 -13.94
CA ILE A 233 -10.48 -4.31 -12.83
C ILE A 233 -10.46 -2.79 -13.05
N ASP A 234 -11.49 -2.11 -12.56
CA ASP A 234 -11.56 -0.65 -12.57
C ASP A 234 -10.60 -0.01 -11.57
N ILE A 235 -10.44 1.31 -11.66
CA ILE A 235 -9.56 2.08 -10.79
C ILE A 235 -9.96 1.99 -9.31
N ASP A 236 -11.25 1.89 -9.02
CA ASP A 236 -11.77 1.79 -7.65
C ASP A 236 -11.40 0.44 -7.02
N THR A 237 -11.54 -0.64 -7.78
CA THR A 237 -11.13 -2.00 -7.36
C THR A 237 -9.62 -2.09 -7.23
N TYR A 238 -8.86 -1.48 -8.15
CA TYR A 238 -7.40 -1.38 -8.06
C TYR A 238 -6.98 -0.63 -6.79
N ARG A 239 -7.61 0.53 -6.51
CA ARG A 239 -7.38 1.30 -5.29
C ARG A 239 -7.72 0.47 -4.05
N ALA A 240 -8.87 -0.18 -4.02
CA ALA A 240 -9.29 -1.01 -2.90
C ALA A 240 -8.30 -2.16 -2.62
N ILE A 241 -7.77 -2.82 -3.66
CA ILE A 241 -6.72 -3.85 -3.51
C ILE A 241 -5.46 -3.27 -2.88
N ARG A 242 -4.98 -2.12 -3.39
CA ARG A 242 -3.75 -1.49 -2.90
C ARG A 242 -3.88 -0.95 -1.47
N MET A 243 -5.08 -0.54 -1.10
CA MET A 243 -5.41 -0.04 0.24
C MET A 243 -5.82 -1.16 1.21
N ARG A 244 -5.86 -2.42 0.74
CA ARG A 244 -6.33 -3.61 1.50
C ARG A 244 -7.76 -3.45 2.04
N GLU A 245 -8.58 -2.74 1.29
CA GLU A 245 -10.01 -2.58 1.54
C GLU A 245 -10.80 -3.76 0.96
N ARG A 246 -12.11 -3.78 1.18
CA ARG A 246 -12.98 -4.83 0.65
C ARG A 246 -13.26 -4.56 -0.83
N PHE A 247 -13.00 -5.55 -1.68
CA PHE A 247 -13.24 -5.47 -3.12
C PHE A 247 -14.06 -6.67 -3.61
N ALA A 248 -14.70 -6.54 -4.78
CA ALA A 248 -15.45 -7.60 -5.43
C ALA A 248 -14.91 -7.83 -6.85
N LYS A 249 -15.02 -9.07 -7.34
CA LYS A 249 -14.76 -9.45 -8.76
C LYS A 249 -13.39 -9.03 -9.30
N THR A 250 -12.39 -9.89 -9.13
CA THR A 250 -11.03 -9.62 -9.62
C THR A 250 -10.57 -10.52 -10.76
N TRP A 251 -11.47 -11.31 -11.33
CA TRP A 251 -11.13 -12.28 -12.37
C TRP A 251 -10.70 -11.56 -13.65
N CYS A 252 -9.64 -12.03 -14.29
CA CYS A 252 -9.11 -11.38 -15.49
C CYS A 252 -9.00 -12.35 -16.68
N LEU A 253 -8.60 -13.59 -16.43
CA LEU A 253 -8.43 -14.59 -17.47
C LEU A 253 -8.71 -15.97 -16.90
N LYS A 254 -9.38 -16.81 -17.69
CA LYS A 254 -9.49 -18.24 -17.43
C LYS A 254 -8.91 -18.97 -18.63
N VAL A 255 -8.03 -19.92 -18.38
CA VAL A 255 -7.44 -20.81 -19.39
C VAL A 255 -8.01 -22.20 -19.13
N VAL A 256 -8.72 -22.74 -20.12
CA VAL A 256 -9.33 -24.07 -20.03
C VAL A 256 -8.56 -25.02 -20.92
N PHE A 257 -8.12 -26.13 -20.34
CA PHE A 257 -7.48 -27.24 -21.00
C PHE A 257 -8.52 -28.35 -21.12
N ASP A 258 -9.10 -28.47 -22.31
CA ASP A 258 -10.04 -29.54 -22.65
C ASP A 258 -9.25 -30.70 -23.27
N LEU A 259 -8.97 -31.71 -22.44
CA LEU A 259 -8.21 -32.89 -22.81
C LEU A 259 -9.15 -34.09 -22.92
N LEU A 260 -8.79 -35.09 -23.73
CA LEU A 260 -9.58 -36.29 -23.98
C LEU A 260 -10.19 -36.97 -22.74
N THR A 261 -9.50 -36.91 -21.61
CA THR A 261 -9.90 -37.58 -20.36
C THR A 261 -10.19 -36.63 -19.21
N SER A 262 -10.05 -35.31 -19.40
CA SER A 262 -10.27 -34.34 -18.33
C SER A 262 -10.31 -32.90 -18.81
N GLU A 263 -11.12 -32.10 -18.14
CA GLU A 263 -11.09 -30.64 -18.25
C GLU A 263 -10.34 -30.05 -17.05
N GLU A 264 -9.38 -29.17 -17.32
CA GLU A 264 -8.65 -28.44 -16.28
C GLU A 264 -8.76 -26.94 -16.51
N GLU A 265 -8.93 -26.21 -15.42
CA GLU A 265 -9.16 -24.77 -15.48
C GLU A 265 -8.16 -24.02 -14.61
N LEU A 266 -7.38 -23.16 -15.24
CA LEU A 266 -6.56 -22.17 -14.55
C LEU A 266 -7.28 -20.84 -14.56
N VAL A 267 -7.51 -20.29 -13.38
CA VAL A 267 -8.18 -19.00 -13.18
C VAL A 267 -7.17 -17.99 -12.67
N PHE A 268 -7.07 -16.88 -13.39
CA PHE A 268 -6.24 -15.75 -13.06
C PHE A 268 -7.10 -14.62 -12.52
N TYR A 269 -6.67 -14.03 -11.41
CA TYR A 269 -7.42 -12.97 -10.73
C TYR A 269 -6.48 -12.00 -10.03
N PHE A 270 -6.93 -10.76 -9.85
CA PHE A 270 -6.17 -9.73 -9.16
C PHE A 270 -6.40 -9.78 -7.64
N GLY A 271 -5.39 -9.38 -6.88
CA GLY A 271 -5.46 -9.33 -5.42
C GLY A 271 -4.23 -8.68 -4.80
N PRO A 272 -4.22 -8.51 -3.47
CA PRO A 272 -3.06 -8.00 -2.76
C PRO A 272 -1.91 -9.02 -2.85
N SER A 273 -0.66 -8.54 -2.83
CA SER A 273 0.47 -9.45 -2.84
C SER A 273 0.51 -10.34 -1.59
N SER A 274 0.90 -11.61 -1.76
CA SER A 274 0.96 -12.56 -0.64
C SER A 274 2.02 -12.14 0.38
N LYS A 275 1.91 -12.65 1.62
CA LYS A 275 2.93 -12.42 2.65
C LYS A 275 4.32 -12.90 2.21
N ALA A 276 4.38 -14.01 1.46
CA ALA A 276 5.63 -14.54 0.93
C ALA A 276 6.26 -13.58 -0.08
N ALA A 277 5.46 -13.05 -1.01
CA ALA A 277 5.91 -12.05 -1.98
C ALA A 277 6.44 -10.78 -1.29
N VAL A 278 5.69 -10.27 -0.30
CA VAL A 278 6.06 -9.05 0.45
C VAL A 278 7.34 -9.25 1.27
N ASN A 279 7.55 -10.44 1.83
CA ASN A 279 8.79 -10.74 2.57
C ASN A 279 10.02 -10.75 1.66
N LEU A 280 9.87 -11.25 0.42
CA LEU A 280 10.95 -11.29 -0.57
C LEU A 280 11.21 -9.92 -1.19
N ASN A 281 10.15 -9.15 -1.45
CA ASN A 281 10.22 -7.80 -1.96
C ASN A 281 9.21 -6.89 -1.24
N PRO A 282 9.67 -6.09 -0.26
CA PRO A 282 8.81 -5.18 0.49
C PRO A 282 8.08 -4.13 -0.37
N SER A 283 8.56 -3.79 -1.58
CA SER A 283 7.86 -2.85 -2.48
C SER A 283 6.48 -3.37 -2.89
N LEU A 284 6.26 -4.68 -2.81
CA LEU A 284 5.01 -5.34 -3.18
C LEU A 284 3.91 -5.20 -2.13
N ARG A 285 4.17 -4.61 -0.95
CA ARG A 285 3.20 -4.53 0.16
C ARG A 285 1.84 -3.96 -0.25
N ARG A 286 1.86 -3.03 -1.21
CA ARG A 286 0.70 -2.33 -1.80
C ARG A 286 0.62 -2.51 -3.32
N ALA A 287 1.21 -3.57 -3.86
CA ALA A 287 1.09 -3.91 -5.27
C ALA A 287 -0.25 -4.63 -5.53
N CYS A 288 -0.77 -4.45 -6.73
CA CYS A 288 -1.89 -5.23 -7.23
C CYS A 288 -1.33 -6.41 -8.05
N SER A 289 -1.31 -7.58 -7.43
CA SER A 289 -0.75 -8.82 -7.98
C SER A 289 -1.76 -9.59 -8.82
N LEU A 290 -1.25 -10.38 -9.76
CA LEU A 290 -1.95 -11.39 -10.52
C LEU A 290 -1.74 -12.77 -9.89
N HIS A 291 -2.81 -13.29 -9.30
CA HIS A 291 -2.86 -14.59 -8.67
C HIS A 291 -3.40 -15.64 -9.63
N ILE A 292 -3.04 -16.90 -9.36
CA ILE A 292 -3.43 -18.05 -10.18
C ILE A 292 -4.03 -19.10 -9.25
N SER A 293 -5.13 -19.71 -9.65
CA SER A 293 -5.72 -20.84 -8.94
C SER A 293 -6.21 -21.88 -9.94
N ARG A 294 -6.13 -23.15 -9.54
CA ARG A 294 -6.75 -24.24 -10.30
C ARG A 294 -8.17 -24.44 -9.82
N LEU A 295 -9.11 -24.60 -10.75
CA LEU A 295 -10.45 -25.06 -10.46
C LEU A 295 -10.57 -26.52 -10.90
N SER A 296 -10.80 -27.41 -9.93
CA SER A 296 -11.06 -28.83 -10.18
C SER A 296 -12.55 -29.09 -10.18
N SER A 297 -13.04 -29.73 -11.24
CA SER A 297 -14.44 -30.17 -11.38
C SER A 297 -14.86 -31.19 -10.30
N GLU A 298 -13.91 -31.93 -9.72
CA GLU A 298 -14.18 -32.92 -8.67
C GLU A 298 -14.40 -32.30 -7.29
N GLN A 299 -13.74 -31.16 -7.00
CA GLN A 299 -13.69 -30.59 -5.65
C GLN A 299 -14.64 -29.40 -5.46
N SER A 300 -15.16 -28.79 -6.53
CA SER A 300 -16.08 -27.64 -6.47
C SER A 300 -15.54 -26.42 -5.68
N TYR A 301 -14.23 -26.34 -5.45
CA TYR A 301 -13.55 -25.19 -4.85
C TYR A 301 -12.22 -24.89 -5.55
N HIS A 302 -11.77 -23.63 -5.48
CA HIS A 302 -10.48 -23.20 -6.00
C HIS A 302 -9.36 -23.64 -5.07
N VAL A 303 -8.30 -24.19 -5.65
CA VAL A 303 -7.07 -24.49 -4.91
C VAL A 303 -5.98 -23.53 -5.38
N ASP A 304 -5.54 -22.69 -4.46
CA ASP A 304 -4.42 -21.78 -4.70
C ASP A 304 -3.19 -22.59 -5.11
N VAL A 305 -2.53 -22.16 -6.18
CA VAL A 305 -1.43 -22.91 -6.79
C VAL A 305 -0.29 -23.08 -5.78
N GLY A 306 -0.05 -22.09 -4.91
CA GLY A 306 0.97 -22.19 -3.87
C GLY A 306 0.71 -23.22 -2.77
N GLN A 307 -0.53 -23.71 -2.64
CA GLN A 307 -0.88 -24.80 -1.71
C GLN A 307 -0.74 -26.18 -2.35
N GLN A 308 -0.53 -26.25 -3.67
CA GLN A 308 -0.45 -27.52 -4.40
C GLN A 308 0.97 -28.03 -4.41
N GLN A 309 1.20 -29.31 -4.10
CA GLN A 309 2.57 -29.85 -4.00
C GLN A 309 3.35 -29.83 -5.31
N TRP A 310 2.67 -29.82 -6.45
CA TRP A 310 3.29 -29.97 -7.76
C TRP A 310 3.70 -28.66 -8.44
N SER A 311 3.17 -27.51 -7.99
CA SER A 311 3.45 -26.25 -8.68
C SER A 311 4.62 -25.49 -8.09
N ARG A 312 5.53 -25.06 -8.96
CA ARG A 312 6.66 -24.19 -8.64
C ARG A 312 6.26 -22.72 -8.62
N LEU A 313 5.34 -22.32 -9.49
CA LEU A 313 4.86 -20.94 -9.55
C LEU A 313 3.89 -20.65 -8.41
N LEU A 314 4.08 -19.54 -7.69
CA LEU A 314 3.24 -19.19 -6.55
C LEU A 314 2.39 -17.94 -6.84
N GLU A 315 3.00 -16.90 -7.41
CA GLU A 315 2.33 -15.61 -7.62
C GLU A 315 3.02 -14.83 -8.75
N VAL A 316 2.26 -14.05 -9.52
CA VAL A 316 2.80 -13.02 -10.42
C VAL A 316 2.43 -11.66 -9.84
N THR A 317 3.41 -10.77 -9.70
CA THR A 317 3.27 -9.48 -9.01
C THR A 317 3.60 -8.34 -9.94
N HIS A 318 3.06 -7.16 -9.69
CA HIS A 318 3.43 -5.96 -10.45
C HIS A 318 3.17 -4.71 -9.60
N ASP A 319 4.22 -3.95 -9.33
CA ASP A 319 4.17 -2.76 -8.47
C ASP A 319 4.02 -1.44 -9.26
N GLY A 320 3.91 -1.53 -10.59
CA GLY A 320 3.82 -0.38 -11.48
C GLY A 320 5.14 -0.05 -12.17
N SER A 321 6.27 -0.58 -11.67
CA SER A 321 7.58 -0.43 -12.30
C SER A 321 7.93 -1.59 -13.23
N GLY A 322 7.36 -2.76 -12.99
CA GLY A 322 7.75 -3.98 -13.68
C GLY A 322 7.01 -5.24 -13.22
N LEU A 323 7.19 -6.33 -13.96
CA LEU A 323 6.61 -7.64 -13.64
C LEU A 323 7.52 -8.41 -12.69
N GLY A 324 7.00 -8.92 -11.59
CA GLY A 324 7.70 -9.83 -10.68
C GLY A 324 7.07 -11.21 -10.66
N VAL A 325 7.85 -12.27 -10.48
CA VAL A 325 7.32 -13.63 -10.29
C VAL A 325 7.88 -14.20 -9.00
N VAL A 326 7.00 -14.81 -8.20
CA VAL A 326 7.35 -15.56 -6.99
C VAL A 326 7.17 -17.04 -7.29
N TRP A 327 8.21 -17.83 -7.08
CA TRP A 327 8.18 -19.27 -7.30
C TRP A 327 9.02 -20.01 -6.27
N ARG A 328 9.00 -21.34 -6.29
CA ARG A 328 9.88 -22.23 -5.53
C ARG A 328 10.49 -23.25 -6.49
N ASP A 329 11.77 -23.55 -6.33
CA ASP A 329 12.45 -24.50 -7.21
C ASP A 329 12.19 -25.98 -6.84
N GLY A 330 11.49 -26.23 -5.71
CA GLY A 330 11.03 -27.54 -5.27
C GLY A 330 9.96 -27.50 -4.17
N VAL A 331 9.39 -28.66 -3.83
CA VAL A 331 8.25 -28.81 -2.87
C VAL A 331 8.57 -28.28 -1.47
N ASN A 332 9.85 -28.34 -1.06
CA ASN A 332 10.33 -27.98 0.28
C ASN A 332 11.36 -26.83 0.26
N GLU A 333 11.50 -26.12 -0.86
CA GLU A 333 12.45 -25.00 -0.95
C GLU A 333 11.76 -23.67 -0.62
N GLU A 334 12.53 -22.74 -0.07
CA GLU A 334 12.00 -21.41 0.21
C GLU A 334 11.66 -20.68 -1.10
N PRO A 335 10.56 -19.90 -1.13
CA PRO A 335 10.21 -19.10 -2.29
C PRO A 335 11.30 -18.12 -2.68
N SER A 336 11.48 -17.89 -3.98
CA SER A 336 12.38 -16.90 -4.58
C SER A 336 11.58 -15.89 -5.42
N TYR A 337 12.20 -14.76 -5.73
CA TYR A 337 11.60 -13.66 -6.49
C TYR A 337 12.53 -13.22 -7.63
N ALA A 338 11.97 -12.98 -8.82
CA ALA A 338 12.67 -12.26 -9.88
C ALA A 338 11.79 -11.23 -10.58
N SER A 339 12.43 -10.15 -11.04
CA SER A 339 11.80 -9.03 -11.73
C SER A 339 12.09 -8.99 -13.23
N ASP A 340 11.19 -8.34 -13.95
CA ASP A 340 11.21 -7.90 -15.35
C ASP A 340 11.73 -8.92 -16.35
N GLU A 341 12.98 -8.73 -16.76
CA GLU A 341 13.58 -9.48 -17.86
C GLU A 341 13.79 -10.93 -17.46
N ARG A 342 14.19 -11.16 -16.21
CA ARG A 342 14.40 -12.51 -15.69
C ARG A 342 13.09 -13.27 -15.56
N ALA A 343 12.04 -12.62 -15.05
CA ALA A 343 10.69 -13.16 -14.98
C ALA A 343 10.17 -13.57 -16.36
N ARG A 344 10.41 -12.78 -17.40
CA ARG A 344 10.01 -13.09 -18.78
C ARG A 344 10.86 -14.19 -19.41
N THR A 345 12.18 -14.21 -19.16
CA THR A 345 13.08 -15.23 -19.72
C THR A 345 12.86 -16.63 -19.15
N GLU A 346 12.36 -16.75 -17.93
CA GLU A 346 12.17 -18.06 -17.28
C GLU A 346 10.92 -18.80 -17.77
N ASN A 347 10.15 -18.25 -18.72
CA ASN A 347 8.93 -18.85 -19.30
C ASN A 347 8.03 -19.49 -18.22
N TRP A 348 7.70 -18.69 -17.21
CA TRP A 348 6.94 -19.12 -16.03
C TRP A 348 5.60 -19.78 -16.40
N PHE A 349 4.96 -19.37 -17.50
CA PHE A 349 3.73 -20.00 -17.98
C PHE A 349 3.99 -21.41 -18.52
N GLY A 350 5.07 -21.61 -19.27
CA GLY A 350 5.52 -22.93 -19.69
C GLY A 350 5.84 -23.85 -18.51
N MET A 351 6.44 -23.32 -17.44
CA MET A 351 6.67 -24.07 -16.20
C MET A 351 5.35 -24.50 -15.56
N LEU A 352 4.38 -23.59 -15.44
CA LEU A 352 3.06 -23.88 -14.87
C LEU A 352 2.33 -24.98 -15.66
N VAL A 353 2.35 -24.91 -16.99
CA VAL A 353 1.74 -25.91 -17.86
C VAL A 353 2.45 -27.26 -17.71
N LYS A 354 3.79 -27.27 -17.70
CA LYS A 354 4.57 -28.48 -17.49
C LYS A 354 4.26 -29.14 -16.14
N ASP A 355 4.27 -28.35 -15.07
CA ASP A 355 3.96 -28.79 -13.71
C ASP A 355 2.56 -29.41 -13.64
N LEU A 356 1.57 -28.81 -14.31
CA LEU A 356 0.20 -29.34 -14.41
C LEU A 356 0.18 -30.73 -15.04
N PHE A 357 0.87 -30.93 -16.17
CA PHE A 357 0.92 -32.23 -16.86
C PHE A 357 1.77 -33.27 -16.12
N ASP A 358 2.90 -32.88 -15.52
CA ASP A 358 3.77 -33.79 -14.78
C ASP A 358 3.10 -34.29 -13.49
N SER A 359 2.26 -33.48 -12.84
CA SER A 359 1.45 -33.90 -11.68
C SER A 359 0.50 -35.08 -11.98
N ARG A 360 0.23 -35.36 -13.26
CA ARG A 360 -0.64 -36.45 -13.74
C ARG A 360 0.12 -37.67 -14.27
N LYS A 361 1.45 -37.64 -14.35
CA LYS A 361 2.26 -38.83 -14.71
C LYS A 361 2.44 -39.82 -13.56
N GLY A 362 1.88 -39.51 -12.38
CA GLY A 362 1.88 -40.37 -11.18
C GLY A 362 0.81 -41.44 -11.21
#